data_AF-E8N9B2-F1
#
_entry.id   AF-E8N9B2-F1
#
_cell.length_a   1.000
_cell.length_b   1.000
_cell.length_c   1.000
_cell.angle_alpha   90.00
_cell.angle_beta   90.00
_cell.angle_gamma   90.00
#
_symmetry.space_group_name_H-M   'P 1'
#
loop_
_entity.id
_entity.type
_entity.pdbx_description
1 polymer ?
#
loop_
_entity_poly.entity_id
_entity_poly.type
_entity_poly.pdbx_seq_one_letter_code
_entity_poly.pdbx_strand_id
1 'polypeptide(L)'
;MSIDEEDELAQLRRRAYSPSADIASDPDALRRLIELEARANATEQAPASAPAVPEEPVAPAESEIPDATPARPRITRPRLRRSTVILLAAAALVVATLATVLVVVQRVQTDPLQAGATQIARLAPDPDFEVPSSLTVGITGNVTAFEEFEGFRVISQPSYYDAEGAARCMTVWQPELLDTAGGGGFSYDGEFFLSTCGAGSFPANMTMLLRDGTPERAQTDFPAGTALQFVYDAVNNEIVIFRG
;
A
#
# COMPACT_ATOMS: atom_id res chain seq x y z
N MET A 1 16.63 33.60 -4.64
CA MET A 1 18.09 33.53 -4.44
C MET A 1 18.67 34.87 -4.90
N SER A 2 19.96 35.01 -5.21
CA SER A 2 20.38 36.02 -6.20
C SER A 2 20.24 35.46 -7.62
N ILE A 3 20.15 36.33 -8.62
CA ILE A 3 20.08 35.92 -10.04
C ILE A 3 21.34 35.12 -10.44
N ASP A 4 22.52 35.55 -9.97
CA ASP A 4 23.78 34.85 -10.23
C ASP A 4 23.80 33.42 -9.65
N GLU A 5 23.19 33.21 -8.47
CA GLU A 5 23.04 31.87 -7.86
C GLU A 5 22.00 31.02 -8.60
N GLU A 6 20.97 31.63 -9.20
CA GLU A 6 19.93 30.94 -9.98
C GLU A 6 20.49 30.47 -11.34
N ASP A 7 21.33 31.28 -12.00
CA ASP A 7 22.06 30.89 -13.21
C ASP A 7 23.16 29.84 -12.91
N GLU A 8 23.88 29.96 -11.79
CA GLU A 8 24.84 28.93 -11.33
C GLU A 8 24.14 27.59 -11.08
N LEU A 9 23.02 27.60 -10.36
CA LEU A 9 22.21 26.41 -10.12
C LEU A 9 21.70 25.80 -11.44
N ALA A 10 21.22 26.62 -12.38
CA ALA A 10 20.78 26.15 -13.69
C ALA A 10 21.93 25.53 -14.51
N GLN A 11 23.16 26.05 -14.39
CA GLN A 11 24.34 25.46 -15.03
C GLN A 11 24.72 24.11 -14.39
N LEU A 12 24.75 24.03 -13.07
CA LEU A 12 25.07 22.79 -12.35
C LEU A 12 24.02 21.69 -12.57
N ARG A 13 22.73 22.03 -12.59
CA ARG A 13 21.64 21.11 -12.96
C ARG A 13 21.79 20.54 -14.37
N ARG A 14 22.26 21.34 -15.35
CA ARG A 14 22.58 20.84 -16.70
C ARG A 14 23.76 19.86 -16.70
N ARG A 15 24.80 20.09 -15.87
CA ARG A 15 25.93 19.16 -15.69
C ARG A 15 25.56 17.87 -14.96
N ALA A 16 24.50 17.89 -14.15
CA ALA A 16 24.02 16.74 -13.38
C ALA A 16 22.97 15.87 -14.11
N TYR A 17 22.04 16.50 -14.84
CA TYR A 17 20.82 15.84 -15.31
C TYR A 17 20.63 15.84 -16.84
N SER A 18 21.64 16.26 -17.61
CA SER A 18 21.60 16.15 -19.08
C SER A 18 22.04 14.75 -19.58
N PRO A 19 21.71 14.35 -20.82
CA PRO A 19 22.22 13.11 -21.42
C PRO A 19 23.74 13.02 -21.56
N SER A 20 24.46 14.12 -21.33
CA SER A 20 25.92 14.22 -21.33
C SER A 20 26.45 14.72 -19.98
N ALA A 21 25.82 14.30 -18.87
CA ALA A 21 26.18 14.70 -17.52
C ALA A 21 27.63 14.34 -17.16
N ASP A 22 28.40 15.32 -16.69
CA ASP A 22 29.83 15.21 -16.36
C ASP A 22 30.12 15.41 -14.86
N ILE A 23 29.15 15.90 -14.08
CA ILE A 23 29.35 16.37 -12.69
C ILE A 23 29.88 15.28 -11.73
N ALA A 24 29.68 13.99 -12.06
CA ALA A 24 30.21 12.88 -11.27
C ALA A 24 31.75 12.82 -11.26
N SER A 25 32.42 13.52 -12.17
CA SER A 25 33.89 13.70 -12.18
C SER A 25 34.36 14.94 -11.40
N ASP A 26 33.44 15.75 -10.88
CA ASP A 26 33.68 17.06 -10.29
C ASP A 26 33.00 17.17 -8.90
N PRO A 27 33.63 16.65 -7.83
CA PRO A 27 33.01 16.54 -6.51
C PRO A 27 32.75 17.91 -5.86
N ASP A 28 33.46 18.97 -6.26
CA ASP A 28 33.24 20.31 -5.74
C ASP A 28 32.04 20.98 -6.42
N ALA A 29 31.85 20.81 -7.73
CA ALA A 29 30.61 21.22 -8.40
C ALA A 29 29.39 20.45 -7.88
N LEU A 30 29.52 19.15 -7.61
CA LEU A 30 28.44 18.34 -7.02
C LEU A 30 28.08 18.82 -5.60
N ARG A 31 29.09 19.13 -4.78
CA ARG A 31 28.88 19.72 -3.44
C ARG A 31 28.20 21.09 -3.50
N ARG A 32 28.56 21.92 -4.48
CA ARG A 32 27.95 23.25 -4.71
C ARG A 32 26.50 23.15 -5.21
N LEU A 33 26.19 22.16 -6.06
CA LEU A 33 24.83 21.88 -6.51
C LEU A 33 23.90 21.56 -5.32
N ILE A 34 24.31 20.62 -4.45
CA ILE A 34 23.54 20.24 -3.26
C ILE A 34 23.27 21.45 -2.34
N GLU A 35 24.26 22.33 -2.16
CA GLU A 35 24.09 23.56 -1.38
C GLU A 35 23.01 24.49 -1.97
N LEU A 36 23.05 24.74 -3.27
CA LEU A 36 22.10 25.63 -3.94
C LEU A 36 20.68 25.03 -4.00
N GLU A 37 20.55 23.72 -4.22
CA GLU A 37 19.25 23.04 -4.19
C GLU A 37 18.61 23.04 -2.81
N ALA A 38 19.39 22.81 -1.75
CA ALA A 38 18.89 22.88 -0.38
C ALA A 38 18.34 24.27 -0.03
N ARG A 39 19.00 25.34 -0.50
CA ARG A 39 18.54 26.73 -0.33
C ARG A 39 17.29 27.05 -1.15
N ALA A 40 17.20 26.56 -2.39
CA ALA A 40 16.02 26.73 -3.24
C ALA A 40 14.79 26.07 -2.58
N ASN A 41 14.90 24.80 -2.20
CA ASN A 41 13.83 24.05 -1.56
C ASN A 41 13.41 24.69 -0.22
N ALA A 42 14.36 25.18 0.57
CA ALA A 42 14.08 25.90 1.83
C ALA A 42 13.42 27.28 1.61
N THR A 43 13.54 27.86 0.41
CA THR A 43 12.82 29.10 0.04
C THR A 43 11.36 28.82 -0.33
N GLU A 44 11.08 27.64 -0.91
CA GLU A 44 9.71 27.18 -1.16
C GLU A 44 9.01 26.67 0.12
N GLN A 45 9.76 26.16 1.10
CA GLN A 45 9.24 25.54 2.33
C GLN A 45 9.47 26.39 3.59
N ALA A 46 8.90 27.59 3.63
CA ALA A 46 8.83 28.42 4.85
C ALA A 46 7.85 27.80 5.88
N PRO A 47 8.29 27.42 7.10
CA PRO A 47 7.50 26.56 7.99
C PRO A 47 6.64 27.32 9.03
N ALA A 48 5.53 26.69 9.45
CA ALA A 48 4.76 27.06 10.64
C ALA A 48 5.07 26.11 11.80
N SER A 49 5.30 26.64 13.01
CA SER A 49 5.88 25.89 14.14
C SER A 49 4.91 25.64 15.31
N ALA A 50 4.69 24.36 15.66
CA ALA A 50 4.57 23.80 17.03
C ALA A 50 3.47 24.38 17.98
N PRO A 51 3.31 23.93 19.27
CA PRO A 51 3.87 22.76 19.99
C PRO A 51 2.79 21.81 20.62
N ALA A 52 3.18 20.94 21.56
CA ALA A 52 2.44 19.74 22.04
C ALA A 52 2.00 19.76 23.54
N VAL A 53 2.02 18.57 24.20
CA VAL A 53 1.96 18.24 25.66
C VAL A 53 0.56 18.10 26.38
N PRO A 54 0.39 17.45 27.59
CA PRO A 54 -0.36 16.17 27.67
C PRO A 54 -1.27 15.91 28.94
N GLU A 55 -1.59 14.61 29.18
CA GLU A 55 -1.80 13.88 30.48
C GLU A 55 -3.17 13.70 31.18
N GLU A 56 -3.23 12.60 31.97
CA GLU A 56 -4.30 11.99 32.82
C GLU A 56 -3.79 12.02 34.31
N PRO A 57 -4.18 11.18 35.33
CA PRO A 57 -5.41 10.45 35.72
C PRO A 57 -5.80 10.64 37.24
N VAL A 58 -6.50 9.64 37.87
CA VAL A 58 -6.54 9.24 39.33
C VAL A 58 -7.86 9.42 40.16
N ALA A 59 -8.11 8.49 41.12
CA ALA A 59 -9.21 8.39 42.12
C ALA A 59 -8.62 7.95 43.52
N PRO A 60 -9.19 7.13 44.48
CA PRO A 60 -10.43 6.30 44.60
C PRO A 60 -11.10 6.32 46.03
N ALA A 61 -11.59 5.15 46.55
CA ALA A 61 -11.83 4.75 47.97
C ALA A 61 -13.18 5.21 48.67
N GLU A 62 -13.76 4.55 49.72
CA GLU A 62 -13.49 3.28 50.47
C GLU A 62 -14.74 2.80 51.30
N SER A 63 -14.87 1.47 51.60
CA SER A 63 -15.45 0.80 52.82
C SER A 63 -16.94 0.97 53.27
N GLU A 64 -17.56 0.15 54.17
CA GLU A 64 -17.11 -1.00 55.01
C GLU A 64 -18.22 -2.10 55.26
N ILE A 65 -18.03 -3.06 56.21
CA ILE A 65 -18.82 -4.32 56.42
C ILE A 65 -19.13 -4.65 57.90
N PRO A 66 -20.02 -5.62 58.24
CA PRO A 66 -19.63 -6.95 58.78
C PRO A 66 -20.61 -8.11 58.31
N ASP A 67 -20.73 -9.36 58.83
CA ASP A 67 -20.26 -10.08 60.03
C ASP A 67 -20.10 -11.64 59.83
N ALA A 68 -20.74 -12.51 60.63
CA ALA A 68 -20.41 -13.94 60.87
C ALA A 68 -21.56 -14.94 60.50
N THR A 69 -21.53 -16.29 60.66
CA THR A 69 -20.66 -17.24 61.43
C THR A 69 -20.46 -18.60 60.64
N PRO A 70 -20.10 -19.82 61.16
CA PRO A 70 -18.87 -20.48 60.68
C PRO A 70 -18.92 -21.94 60.12
N ALA A 71 -17.73 -22.39 59.66
CA ALA A 71 -17.16 -23.75 59.72
C ALA A 71 -17.57 -24.89 58.75
N ARG A 72 -16.60 -25.31 57.91
CA ARG A 72 -16.23 -26.73 57.59
C ARG A 72 -14.84 -26.75 56.92
N PRO A 73 -13.98 -27.78 57.15
CA PRO A 73 -12.66 -27.86 56.52
C PRO A 73 -12.77 -28.13 55.02
N ARG A 74 -11.89 -27.53 54.20
CA ARG A 74 -11.82 -27.75 52.75
C ARG A 74 -10.36 -27.74 52.29
N ILE A 75 -10.01 -28.66 51.40
CA ILE A 75 -8.66 -28.84 50.84
C ILE A 75 -8.19 -27.57 50.14
N THR A 76 -7.03 -27.05 50.54
CA THR A 76 -6.54 -25.73 50.15
C THR A 76 -5.86 -25.74 48.78
N ARG A 77 -6.64 -25.79 47.69
CA ARG A 77 -6.13 -25.30 46.40
C ARG A 77 -5.85 -23.79 46.53
N PRO A 78 -4.70 -23.28 46.03
CA PRO A 78 -4.40 -21.85 46.12
C PRO A 78 -5.46 -21.07 45.34
N ARG A 79 -6.27 -20.29 46.06
CA ARG A 79 -7.29 -19.43 45.44
C ARG A 79 -6.59 -18.24 44.83
N LEU A 80 -6.21 -18.37 43.55
CA LEU A 80 -5.88 -17.24 42.69
C LEU A 80 -7.01 -16.22 42.86
N ARG A 81 -6.71 -15.04 43.42
CA ARG A 81 -7.74 -14.09 43.85
C ARG A 81 -8.57 -13.72 42.62
N ARG A 82 -9.91 -13.59 42.76
CA ARG A 82 -10.77 -13.17 41.62
C ARG A 82 -10.25 -11.89 40.96
N SER A 83 -9.70 -10.97 41.77
CA SER A 83 -8.95 -9.78 41.33
C SER A 83 -7.81 -10.08 40.33
N THR A 84 -6.92 -11.06 40.57
CA THR A 84 -5.83 -11.34 39.61
C THR A 84 -6.33 -12.04 38.33
N VAL A 85 -7.42 -12.81 38.41
CA VAL A 85 -8.08 -13.35 37.21
C VAL A 85 -8.71 -12.22 36.38
N ILE A 86 -9.37 -11.26 37.03
CA ILE A 86 -9.98 -10.09 36.39
C ILE A 86 -8.90 -9.19 35.76
N LEU A 87 -7.80 -8.92 36.46
CA LEU A 87 -6.68 -8.13 35.94
C LEU A 87 -6.01 -8.79 34.72
N LEU A 88 -5.80 -10.11 34.76
CA LEU A 88 -5.27 -10.84 33.60
C LEU A 88 -6.24 -10.84 32.41
N ALA A 89 -7.54 -10.97 32.66
CA ALA A 89 -8.56 -10.87 31.60
C ALA A 89 -8.62 -9.46 30.99
N ALA A 90 -8.54 -8.41 31.80
CA ALA A 90 -8.48 -7.02 31.33
C ALA A 90 -7.21 -6.74 30.52
N ALA A 91 -6.04 -7.20 30.99
CA ALA A 91 -4.78 -7.08 30.24
C ALA A 91 -4.82 -7.84 28.90
N ALA A 92 -5.37 -9.06 28.88
CA ALA A 92 -5.57 -9.82 27.65
C ALA A 92 -6.53 -9.13 26.67
N LEU A 93 -7.60 -8.50 27.17
CA LEU A 93 -8.51 -7.70 26.35
C LEU A 93 -7.79 -6.49 25.73
N VAL A 94 -7.02 -5.74 26.53
CA VAL A 94 -6.23 -4.58 26.05
C VAL A 94 -5.22 -5.00 24.99
N VAL A 95 -4.48 -6.09 25.20
CA VAL A 95 -3.53 -6.64 24.20
C VAL A 95 -4.26 -7.07 22.92
N ALA A 96 -5.42 -7.74 23.03
CA ALA A 96 -6.22 -8.13 21.88
C ALA A 96 -6.74 -6.91 21.09
N THR A 97 -7.21 -5.86 21.77
CA THR A 97 -7.64 -4.61 21.12
C THR A 97 -6.49 -3.83 20.50
N LEU A 98 -5.30 -3.80 21.13
CA LEU A 98 -4.12 -3.17 20.55
C LEU A 98 -3.63 -3.93 19.31
N ALA A 99 -3.64 -5.26 19.35
CA ALA A 99 -3.27 -6.10 18.21
C ALA A 99 -4.25 -5.93 17.03
N THR A 100 -5.57 -5.93 17.26
CA THR A 100 -6.54 -5.71 16.19
C THR A 100 -6.49 -4.28 15.64
N VAL A 101 -6.32 -3.26 16.48
CA VAL A 101 -6.11 -1.87 16.03
C VAL A 101 -4.83 -1.77 15.19
N LEU A 102 -3.72 -2.38 15.61
CA LEU A 102 -2.45 -2.33 14.86
C LEU A 102 -2.60 -2.99 13.48
N VAL A 103 -3.21 -4.18 13.40
CA VAL A 103 -3.46 -4.89 12.14
C VAL A 103 -4.41 -4.10 11.21
N VAL A 104 -5.46 -3.48 11.75
CA VAL A 104 -6.38 -2.64 10.97
C VAL A 104 -5.67 -1.38 10.45
N VAL A 105 -4.89 -0.69 11.30
CA VAL A 105 -4.15 0.52 10.88
C VAL A 105 -3.09 0.19 9.84
N GLN A 106 -2.35 -0.92 9.99
CA GLN A 106 -1.37 -1.37 8.98
C GLN A 106 -2.04 -1.75 7.64
N ARG A 107 -3.26 -2.32 7.67
CA ARG A 107 -4.05 -2.59 6.45
C ARG A 107 -4.66 -1.35 5.78
N VAL A 108 -4.58 -0.17 6.40
CA VAL A 108 -5.09 1.11 5.85
C VAL A 108 -3.97 2.03 5.34
N GLN A 109 -2.71 1.76 5.67
CA GLN A 109 -1.57 2.60 5.27
C GLN A 109 -0.96 2.20 3.92
N THR A 110 -1.61 2.60 2.82
CA THR A 110 -0.94 2.83 1.53
C THR A 110 -1.37 4.17 0.96
N ASP A 111 -0.94 5.28 1.58
CA ASP A 111 -1.11 6.59 0.96
C ASP A 111 0.11 7.51 1.12
N PRO A 112 1.02 7.53 0.12
CA PRO A 112 2.13 8.47 0.04
C PRO A 112 1.79 9.79 -0.70
N LEU A 113 0.54 10.04 -1.12
CA LEU A 113 0.17 11.20 -1.96
C LEU A 113 -1.12 11.96 -1.50
N GLN A 114 -1.94 11.38 -0.63
CA GLN A 114 -3.18 11.90 -0.03
C GLN A 114 -4.09 12.70 -0.97
N ALA A 115 -4.35 12.13 -2.15
CA ALA A 115 -5.31 12.66 -3.13
C ALA A 115 -6.79 12.44 -2.74
N GLY A 116 -7.08 11.79 -1.61
CA GLY A 116 -8.44 11.52 -1.12
C GLY A 116 -9.08 10.22 -1.64
N ALA A 117 -8.28 9.33 -2.24
CA ALA A 117 -8.77 8.06 -2.78
C ALA A 117 -9.23 7.10 -1.67
N THR A 118 -10.38 6.46 -1.87
CA THR A 118 -10.96 5.49 -0.90
C THR A 118 -10.62 4.06 -1.30
N GLN A 119 -10.07 3.26 -0.39
CA GLN A 119 -9.97 1.82 -0.60
C GLN A 119 -11.37 1.19 -0.66
N ILE A 120 -11.67 0.45 -1.73
CA ILE A 120 -12.99 -0.17 -1.95
C ILE A 120 -12.97 -1.70 -1.92
N ALA A 121 -11.83 -2.34 -2.24
CA ALA A 121 -11.70 -3.80 -2.21
C ALA A 121 -10.26 -4.26 -1.91
N ARG A 122 -10.13 -5.52 -1.49
CA ARG A 122 -8.88 -6.26 -1.37
C ARG A 122 -9.16 -7.68 -1.92
N LEU A 123 -8.44 -8.09 -2.96
CA LEU A 123 -8.65 -9.35 -3.67
C LEU A 123 -7.62 -10.38 -3.20
N ALA A 124 -8.09 -11.54 -2.77
CA ALA A 124 -7.26 -12.69 -2.45
C ALA A 124 -6.78 -13.41 -3.73
N PRO A 125 -5.75 -14.26 -3.65
CA PRO A 125 -5.38 -15.16 -4.73
C PRO A 125 -6.52 -16.13 -5.05
N ASP A 126 -6.85 -16.26 -6.33
CA ASP A 126 -7.84 -17.21 -6.85
C ASP A 126 -7.08 -18.37 -7.53
N PRO A 127 -6.93 -19.53 -6.86
CA PRO A 127 -6.20 -20.67 -7.41
C PRO A 127 -7.04 -21.51 -8.39
N ASP A 128 -8.36 -21.30 -8.44
CA ASP A 128 -9.30 -22.06 -9.28
C ASP A 128 -9.54 -21.35 -10.64
N PHE A 129 -9.14 -20.08 -10.79
CA PHE A 129 -9.18 -19.35 -12.05
C PHE A 129 -8.07 -19.75 -13.03
N GLU A 130 -8.45 -20.42 -14.12
CA GLU A 130 -7.56 -20.74 -15.24
C GLU A 130 -7.20 -19.48 -16.04
N VAL A 131 -6.01 -18.91 -15.81
CA VAL A 131 -5.49 -17.78 -16.59
C VAL A 131 -5.33 -18.18 -18.07
N PRO A 132 -5.89 -17.43 -19.04
CA PRO A 132 -5.73 -17.74 -20.46
C PRO A 132 -4.25 -17.80 -20.86
N SER A 133 -3.85 -18.92 -21.46
CA SER A 133 -2.44 -19.22 -21.75
C SER A 133 -1.77 -18.25 -22.74
N SER A 134 -2.57 -17.53 -23.52
CA SER A 134 -2.14 -16.42 -24.37
C SER A 134 -1.56 -15.23 -23.58
N LEU A 135 -1.97 -15.04 -22.32
CA LEU A 135 -1.44 -13.99 -21.43
C LEU A 135 -0.12 -14.40 -20.76
N THR A 136 0.18 -15.69 -20.70
CA THR A 136 1.34 -16.25 -19.97
C THR A 136 2.47 -16.74 -20.88
N VAL A 137 2.35 -16.55 -22.20
CA VAL A 137 3.38 -16.91 -23.18
C VAL A 137 4.71 -16.22 -22.86
N GLY A 138 5.75 -17.03 -22.61
CA GLY A 138 7.10 -16.54 -22.33
C GLY A 138 7.39 -16.21 -20.86
N ILE A 139 6.40 -16.31 -19.96
CA ILE A 139 6.64 -16.24 -18.52
C ILE A 139 7.31 -17.54 -18.06
N THR A 140 8.36 -17.42 -17.24
CA THR A 140 9.17 -18.57 -16.77
C THR A 140 9.00 -18.93 -15.30
N GLY A 141 8.32 -18.08 -14.52
CA GLY A 141 8.09 -18.27 -13.08
C GLY A 141 6.61 -18.12 -12.68
N ASN A 142 6.34 -18.23 -11.38
CA ASN A 142 4.98 -18.39 -10.86
C ASN A 142 4.06 -17.17 -11.13
N VAL A 143 3.04 -17.40 -11.96
CA VAL A 143 1.86 -16.54 -12.12
C VAL A 143 0.87 -16.81 -10.98
N THR A 144 0.17 -15.78 -10.53
CA THR A 144 -0.86 -15.84 -9.48
C THR A 144 -2.04 -15.01 -9.95
N ALA A 145 -3.21 -15.65 -10.13
CA ALA A 145 -4.47 -14.97 -10.37
C ALA A 145 -5.10 -14.51 -9.06
N PHE A 146 -6.00 -13.53 -9.16
CA PHE A 146 -6.77 -13.00 -8.03
C PHE A 146 -8.27 -13.07 -8.32
N GLU A 147 -9.05 -12.93 -7.25
CA GLU A 147 -10.51 -12.83 -7.29
C GLU A 147 -11.00 -11.77 -8.29
N GLU A 148 -12.23 -11.91 -8.76
CA GLU A 148 -12.84 -10.95 -9.67
C GLU A 148 -13.32 -9.68 -8.95
N PHE A 149 -13.27 -8.55 -9.64
CA PHE A 149 -13.82 -7.29 -9.15
C PHE A 149 -14.46 -6.50 -10.28
N GLU A 150 -15.79 -6.37 -10.30
CA GLU A 150 -16.52 -5.56 -11.30
C GLU A 150 -16.09 -5.90 -12.74
N GLY A 151 -16.07 -7.20 -13.07
CA GLY A 151 -15.62 -7.73 -14.36
C GLY A 151 -14.09 -7.71 -14.59
N PHE A 152 -13.30 -7.02 -13.74
CA PHE A 152 -11.85 -7.04 -13.82
C PHE A 152 -11.25 -8.31 -13.18
N ARG A 153 -10.23 -8.84 -13.85
CA ARG A 153 -9.30 -9.84 -13.35
C ARG A 153 -7.89 -9.27 -13.29
N VAL A 154 -7.08 -9.84 -12.40
CA VAL A 154 -5.70 -9.43 -12.17
C VAL A 154 -4.81 -10.66 -12.10
N ILE A 155 -3.61 -10.57 -12.67
CA ILE A 155 -2.52 -11.52 -12.43
C ILE A 155 -1.27 -10.80 -11.93
N SER A 156 -0.56 -11.44 -11.00
CA SER A 156 0.79 -11.12 -10.58
C SER A 156 1.74 -12.17 -11.16
N GLN A 157 2.86 -11.74 -11.72
CA GLN A 157 3.89 -12.58 -12.33
C GLN A 157 5.28 -12.01 -12.00
N PRO A 158 6.39 -12.77 -12.07
CA PRO A 158 7.69 -12.12 -12.05
C PRO A 158 7.84 -11.26 -13.31
N SER A 159 8.68 -10.23 -13.25
CA SER A 159 9.28 -9.65 -14.45
C SER A 159 10.04 -10.74 -15.24
N TYR A 160 10.42 -10.46 -16.50
CA TYR A 160 10.75 -11.44 -17.55
C TYR A 160 11.71 -12.61 -17.21
N TYR A 161 12.44 -12.54 -16.10
CA TYR A 161 13.29 -13.61 -15.57
C TYR A 161 12.87 -13.94 -14.14
N ASP A 162 12.61 -15.22 -13.86
CA ASP A 162 12.36 -15.71 -12.49
C ASP A 162 13.67 -15.76 -11.69
N ALA A 163 14.12 -14.58 -11.27
CA ALA A 163 15.30 -14.38 -10.44
C ALA A 163 14.92 -14.09 -8.99
N GLU A 164 15.77 -14.48 -8.04
CA GLU A 164 15.57 -14.16 -6.62
C GLU A 164 15.55 -12.65 -6.41
N GLY A 165 14.45 -12.13 -5.84
CA GLY A 165 14.22 -10.68 -5.69
C GLY A 165 13.77 -9.96 -6.97
N ALA A 166 13.41 -10.67 -8.05
CA ALA A 166 12.83 -10.05 -9.24
C ALA A 166 11.57 -9.25 -8.90
N ALA A 167 11.46 -8.03 -9.46
CA ALA A 167 10.26 -7.23 -9.32
C ALA A 167 9.06 -7.99 -9.89
N ARG A 168 7.92 -7.97 -9.17
CA ARG A 168 6.65 -8.51 -9.68
C ARG A 168 6.03 -7.51 -10.66
N CYS A 169 5.40 -8.05 -11.70
CA CYS A 169 4.54 -7.31 -12.62
C CYS A 169 3.08 -7.73 -12.42
N MET A 170 2.17 -6.81 -12.67
CA MET A 170 0.74 -6.94 -12.51
C MET A 170 0.06 -6.55 -13.81
N THR A 171 -0.81 -7.41 -14.33
CA THR A 171 -1.66 -7.13 -15.49
C THR A 171 -3.11 -7.14 -15.03
N VAL A 172 -3.83 -6.04 -15.27
CA VAL A 172 -5.29 -5.93 -15.07
C VAL A 172 -5.96 -5.97 -16.43
N TRP A 173 -7.07 -6.70 -16.54
CA TRP A 173 -7.90 -6.76 -17.76
C TRP A 173 -9.33 -7.19 -17.41
N GLN A 174 -10.25 -7.13 -18.37
CA GLN A 174 -11.56 -7.77 -18.25
C GLN A 174 -11.67 -8.97 -19.20
N PRO A 175 -12.08 -10.17 -18.74
CA PRO A 175 -12.18 -11.36 -19.61
C PRO A 175 -13.12 -11.18 -20.81
N GLU A 176 -14.23 -10.46 -20.65
CA GLU A 176 -15.22 -10.21 -21.72
C GLU A 176 -14.64 -9.38 -22.90
N LEU A 177 -13.57 -8.62 -22.66
CA LEU A 177 -12.89 -7.83 -23.69
C LEU A 177 -11.70 -8.56 -24.33
N LEU A 178 -11.41 -9.81 -23.93
CA LEU A 178 -10.22 -10.57 -24.33
C LEU A 178 -10.55 -11.72 -25.30
N ASP A 179 -10.32 -11.53 -26.61
CA ASP A 179 -10.37 -12.63 -27.57
C ASP A 179 -9.03 -13.41 -27.59
N THR A 180 -9.15 -14.73 -27.55
CA THR A 180 -8.05 -15.71 -27.60
C THR A 180 -8.21 -16.76 -28.70
N ALA A 181 -9.28 -16.68 -29.52
CA ALA A 181 -9.58 -17.63 -30.59
C ALA A 181 -8.55 -17.63 -31.74
N GLY A 182 -7.70 -16.61 -31.82
CA GLY A 182 -6.68 -16.41 -32.86
C GLY A 182 -5.54 -17.45 -32.92
N GLY A 183 -5.54 -18.49 -32.09
CA GLY A 183 -4.69 -19.68 -32.28
C GLY A 183 -3.19 -19.49 -32.07
N GLY A 184 -2.77 -18.48 -31.30
CA GLY A 184 -1.35 -18.21 -31.01
C GLY A 184 -1.05 -16.90 -30.27
N GLY A 185 -2.06 -16.08 -30.00
CA GLY A 185 -1.96 -14.84 -29.22
C GLY A 185 -3.34 -14.43 -28.72
N PHE A 186 -3.48 -13.17 -28.30
CA PHE A 186 -4.75 -12.58 -27.92
C PHE A 186 -4.95 -11.22 -28.62
N SER A 187 -6.18 -10.74 -28.62
CA SER A 187 -6.50 -9.33 -28.86
C SER A 187 -7.44 -8.84 -27.75
N TYR A 188 -7.39 -7.55 -27.47
CA TYR A 188 -8.16 -6.95 -26.38
C TYR A 188 -8.88 -5.70 -26.88
N ASP A 189 -10.20 -5.66 -26.74
CA ASP A 189 -11.07 -4.59 -27.26
C ASP A 189 -11.39 -3.56 -26.16
N GLY A 190 -10.33 -2.93 -25.63
CA GLY A 190 -10.41 -1.98 -24.52
C GLY A 190 -9.19 -1.07 -24.44
N GLU A 191 -9.27 -0.03 -23.62
CA GLU A 191 -8.20 0.98 -23.49
C GLU A 191 -7.09 0.56 -22.51
N PHE A 192 -7.41 -0.30 -21.53
CA PHE A 192 -6.62 -0.51 -20.33
C PHE A 192 -6.07 -1.94 -20.22
N PHE A 193 -5.38 -2.42 -21.27
CA PHE A 193 -4.55 -3.64 -21.20
C PHE A 193 -3.06 -3.29 -21.22
N LEU A 194 -2.46 -3.19 -20.03
CA LEU A 194 -1.03 -2.96 -19.85
C LEU A 194 -0.50 -3.79 -18.68
N SER A 195 0.66 -4.43 -18.87
CA SER A 195 1.39 -5.05 -17.76
C SER A 195 2.28 -4.00 -17.09
N THR A 196 2.14 -3.84 -15.77
CA THR A 196 2.81 -2.82 -14.96
C THR A 196 3.77 -3.49 -13.99
N CYS A 197 5.03 -3.07 -13.92
CA CYS A 197 6.02 -3.69 -13.05
C CYS A 197 6.39 -2.80 -11.86
N GLY A 198 6.57 -3.39 -10.68
CA GLY A 198 7.14 -2.71 -9.53
C GLY A 198 8.62 -2.39 -9.74
N ALA A 199 9.18 -1.53 -8.88
CA ALA A 199 10.59 -1.15 -8.92
C ALA A 199 11.09 -0.80 -7.51
N GLY A 200 12.01 -1.62 -6.97
CA GLY A 200 12.52 -1.43 -5.60
C GLY A 200 11.39 -1.48 -4.57
N SER A 201 11.17 -0.37 -3.86
CA SER A 201 10.08 -0.20 -2.89
C SER A 201 8.71 0.14 -3.50
N PHE A 202 8.64 0.43 -4.79
CA PHE A 202 7.38 0.78 -5.46
C PHE A 202 6.66 -0.49 -5.93
N PRO A 203 5.43 -0.79 -5.48
CA PRO A 203 4.67 -1.95 -5.93
C PRO A 203 4.22 -1.79 -7.39
N ALA A 204 3.98 -2.91 -8.07
CA ALA A 204 3.23 -2.91 -9.31
C ALA A 204 1.84 -2.31 -9.05
N ASN A 205 1.47 -1.31 -9.84
CA ASN A 205 0.20 -0.61 -9.70
C ASN A 205 -0.27 -0.09 -11.06
N MET A 206 -1.59 -0.02 -11.25
CA MET A 206 -2.22 0.36 -12.50
C MET A 206 -3.41 1.26 -12.20
N THR A 207 -3.39 2.46 -12.78
CA THR A 207 -4.45 3.48 -12.63
C THR A 207 -5.19 3.65 -13.95
N MET A 208 -6.51 3.70 -13.90
CA MET A 208 -7.40 3.89 -15.05
C MET A 208 -8.51 4.89 -14.73
N LEU A 209 -9.03 5.55 -15.76
CA LEU A 209 -10.17 6.47 -15.65
C LEU A 209 -11.29 5.94 -16.53
N LEU A 210 -12.36 5.45 -15.91
CA LEU A 210 -13.54 4.91 -16.58
C LEU A 210 -14.39 6.06 -17.12
N ARG A 211 -14.14 6.48 -18.36
CA ARG A 211 -14.83 7.60 -19.01
C ARG A 211 -16.13 7.12 -19.67
N ASP A 212 -16.89 8.04 -20.27
CA ASP A 212 -17.96 7.62 -21.19
C ASP A 212 -17.37 7.03 -22.47
N GLY A 213 -17.88 5.88 -22.89
CA GLY A 213 -17.45 5.16 -24.09
C GLY A 213 -16.24 4.24 -23.92
N THR A 214 -15.58 4.19 -22.76
CA THR A 214 -14.47 3.23 -22.52
C THR A 214 -15.05 1.82 -22.37
N PRO A 215 -14.60 0.81 -23.15
CA PRO A 215 -15.14 -0.55 -23.08
C PRO A 215 -15.10 -1.14 -21.67
N GLU A 216 -14.06 -0.86 -20.89
CA GLU A 216 -13.92 -1.31 -19.51
C GLU A 216 -15.09 -0.89 -18.61
N ARG A 217 -15.63 0.32 -18.81
CA ARG A 217 -16.77 0.79 -18.01
C ARG A 217 -18.08 0.10 -18.39
N ALA A 218 -18.18 -0.44 -19.61
CA ALA A 218 -19.39 -1.12 -20.07
C ALA A 218 -19.63 -2.46 -19.35
N GLN A 219 -18.58 -3.05 -18.76
CA GLN A 219 -18.65 -4.30 -17.99
C GLN A 219 -18.71 -4.06 -16.45
N THR A 220 -18.94 -2.82 -16.01
CA THR A 220 -18.95 -2.42 -14.59
C THR A 220 -20.22 -1.65 -14.23
N ASP A 221 -20.66 -1.68 -12.98
CA ASP A 221 -21.71 -0.78 -12.48
C ASP A 221 -21.18 0.65 -12.14
N PHE A 222 -19.90 0.95 -12.45
CA PHE A 222 -19.29 2.25 -12.13
C PHE A 222 -19.79 3.40 -13.03
N PRO A 223 -20.09 4.59 -12.44
CA PRO A 223 -20.43 5.78 -13.20
C PRO A 223 -19.21 6.32 -13.97
N ALA A 224 -19.47 7.03 -15.07
CA ALA A 224 -18.43 7.70 -15.85
C ALA A 224 -17.71 8.78 -15.01
N GLY A 225 -16.39 8.86 -15.19
CA GLY A 225 -15.49 9.67 -14.37
C GLY A 225 -14.90 8.94 -13.18
N THR A 226 -15.26 7.68 -12.92
CA THR A 226 -14.66 6.90 -11.83
C THR A 226 -13.19 6.61 -12.13
N ALA A 227 -12.29 7.05 -11.26
CA ALA A 227 -10.89 6.63 -11.28
C ALA A 227 -10.70 5.38 -10.42
N LEU A 228 -10.02 4.36 -10.95
CA LEU A 228 -9.62 3.16 -10.20
C LEU A 228 -8.09 3.04 -10.20
N GLN A 229 -7.53 2.63 -9.06
CA GLN A 229 -6.14 2.20 -8.95
C GLN A 229 -6.05 0.83 -8.30
N PHE A 230 -5.43 -0.11 -9.00
CA PHE A 230 -5.09 -1.44 -8.51
C PHE A 230 -3.63 -1.40 -8.02
N VAL A 231 -3.34 -1.98 -6.85
CA VAL A 231 -2.00 -2.02 -6.24
C VAL A 231 -1.70 -3.42 -5.72
N TYR A 232 -0.56 -4.01 -6.10
CA TYR A 232 -0.13 -5.32 -5.60
C TYR A 232 0.51 -5.21 -4.20
N ASP A 233 -0.18 -5.73 -3.19
CA ASP A 233 0.32 -5.88 -1.82
C ASP A 233 1.15 -7.16 -1.71
N ALA A 234 2.46 -7.01 -1.90
CA ALA A 234 3.43 -8.12 -1.84
C ALA A 234 3.62 -8.70 -0.42
N VAL A 235 3.15 -8.03 0.64
CA VAL A 235 3.31 -8.48 2.03
C VAL A 235 2.22 -9.47 2.41
N ASN A 236 0.99 -9.22 1.97
CA ASN A 236 -0.14 -10.12 2.17
C ASN A 236 -0.43 -11.03 0.96
N ASN A 237 0.18 -10.76 -0.20
CA ASN A 237 -0.15 -11.36 -1.50
C ASN A 237 -1.63 -11.15 -1.87
N GLU A 238 -2.05 -9.89 -1.93
CA GLU A 238 -3.41 -9.43 -2.26
C GLU A 238 -3.34 -8.29 -3.30
N ILE A 239 -4.42 -8.03 -4.04
CA ILE A 239 -4.57 -6.78 -4.81
C ILE A 239 -5.46 -5.81 -4.04
N VAL A 240 -4.97 -4.61 -3.75
CA VAL A 240 -5.73 -3.56 -3.07
C VAL A 240 -6.26 -2.58 -4.12
N ILE A 241 -7.55 -2.24 -4.05
CA ILE A 241 -8.22 -1.38 -5.03
C ILE A 241 -8.70 -0.09 -4.38
N PHE A 242 -8.32 1.03 -4.97
CA PHE A 242 -8.70 2.38 -4.59
C PHE A 242 -9.58 3.03 -5.65
N ARG A 243 -10.49 3.89 -5.21
CA ARG A 243 -11.31 4.76 -6.05
C ARG A 243 -10.96 6.22 -5.81
N GLY A 244 -10.72 6.98 -6.88
CA GLY A 244 -10.71 8.45 -6.86
C GLY A 244 -12.10 9.06 -7.04
#